data_AF-A0A935RJW3-F1
#
_entry.id   AF-A0A935RJW3-F1
#
_cell.length_a   1.000
_cell.length_b   1.000
_cell.length_c   1.000
_cell.angle_alpha   90.00
_cell.angle_beta   90.00
_cell.angle_gamma   90.00
#
_symmetry.space_group_name_H-M   'P 1'
#
loop_
_entity.id
_entity.type
_entity.pdbx_description
1 polymer ?
#
loop_
_entity_poly.entity_id
_entity_poly.type
_entity_poly.pdbx_seq_one_letter_code
_entity_poly.pdbx_strand_id
1 'polypeptide(L)'
;MPETYLEKLKRMSAWEAEPSLSEGELGDILARSANADINGLEPTHEEWTPTYDINAAASAAWVAKAAKASSLVEVDPPGSGIVTAKVFDNCRRMARIYAAKGLCSVRLRNTYT
;
A
#
# COMPACT_ATOMS: atom_id res chain seq x y z
N MET A 1 21.83 -1.88 -8.95
CA MET A 1 21.28 -0.85 -8.04
C MET A 1 20.36 -1.52 -7.04
N PRO A 2 20.32 -1.10 -5.77
CA PRO A 2 19.38 -1.64 -4.79
C PRO A 2 17.93 -1.34 -5.21
N GLU A 3 16.99 -2.22 -4.85
CA GLU A 3 15.54 -2.04 -5.08
C GLU A 3 15.06 -0.77 -4.38
N THR A 4 14.28 0.07 -5.07
CA THR A 4 13.66 1.26 -4.46
C THR A 4 12.40 0.86 -3.70
N TYR A 5 11.93 1.72 -2.78
CA TYR A 5 10.66 1.48 -2.09
C TYR A 5 9.46 1.42 -3.04
N LEU A 6 9.47 2.20 -4.12
CA LEU A 6 8.42 2.17 -5.13
C LEU A 6 8.41 0.83 -5.87
N GLU A 7 9.58 0.33 -6.30
CA GLU A 7 9.69 -0.98 -6.96
C GLU A 7 9.25 -2.13 -6.03
N LYS A 8 9.62 -2.04 -4.75
CA LYS A 8 9.14 -2.98 -3.74
C LYS A 8 7.61 -2.94 -3.58
N LEU A 9 7.02 -1.74 -3.56
CA LEU A 9 5.57 -1.57 -3.46
C LEU A 9 4.83 -2.10 -4.71
N LYS A 10 5.36 -1.85 -5.91
CA LYS A 10 4.83 -2.41 -7.17
C LYS A 10 4.74 -3.93 -7.11
N ARG A 11 5.82 -4.58 -6.64
CA ARG A 11 5.89 -6.03 -6.48
C ARG A 11 4.92 -6.56 -5.42
N MET A 12 4.78 -5.88 -4.29
CA MET A 12 3.87 -6.30 -3.19
C MET A 12 2.38 -6.12 -3.52
N SER A 13 2.04 -5.20 -4.42
CA SER A 13 0.66 -4.87 -4.79
C SER A 13 0.18 -5.54 -6.08
N ALA A 14 1.04 -6.31 -6.75
CA ALA A 14 0.80 -6.86 -8.08
C ALA A 14 0.22 -5.78 -9.01
N TRP A 15 0.92 -4.64 -9.09
CA TRP A 15 0.35 -3.38 -9.57
C TRP A 15 -0.19 -3.42 -11.00
N GLU A 16 0.41 -4.21 -11.89
CA GLU A 16 -0.04 -4.41 -13.28
C GLU A 16 -1.23 -5.36 -13.41
N ALA A 17 -1.46 -6.24 -12.45
CA ALA A 17 -2.54 -7.21 -12.52
C ALA A 17 -3.89 -6.52 -12.24
N GLU A 18 -4.92 -6.85 -13.02
CA GLU A 18 -6.24 -6.25 -12.83
C GLU A 18 -6.83 -6.55 -11.43
N PRO A 19 -7.37 -5.54 -10.72
CA PRO A 19 -7.44 -4.12 -11.07
C PRO A 19 -6.06 -3.45 -11.00
N SER A 20 -5.64 -2.81 -12.09
CA SER A 20 -4.30 -2.21 -12.17
C SER A 20 -4.20 -0.87 -11.40
N LEU A 21 -2.98 -0.53 -10.98
CA LEU A 21 -2.63 0.75 -10.36
C LEU A 21 -1.56 1.44 -11.22
N SER A 22 -1.63 2.76 -11.31
CA SER A 22 -0.61 3.58 -11.95
C SER A 22 0.57 3.84 -11.01
N GLU A 23 1.72 4.23 -11.57
CA GLU A 23 2.88 4.63 -10.76
C GLU A 23 2.60 5.85 -9.90
N GLY A 24 1.79 6.79 -10.39
CA GLY A 24 1.37 7.98 -9.64
C GLY A 24 0.55 7.60 -8.41
N GLU A 25 -0.43 6.71 -8.56
CA GLU A 25 -1.23 6.20 -7.43
C GLU A 25 -0.33 5.52 -6.37
N LEU A 26 0.64 4.72 -6.81
CA LEU A 26 1.59 4.08 -5.89
C LEU A 26 2.54 5.09 -5.23
N GLY A 27 2.99 6.10 -5.96
CA GLY A 27 3.80 7.20 -5.43
C GLY A 27 3.06 7.95 -4.31
N ASP A 28 1.80 8.28 -4.54
CA ASP A 28 0.95 8.96 -3.54
C ASP A 28 0.69 8.07 -2.32
N ILE A 29 0.46 6.77 -2.53
CA ILE A 29 0.29 5.80 -1.43
C ILE A 29 1.58 5.67 -0.61
N LEU A 30 2.73 5.62 -1.29
CA LEU A 30 4.03 5.51 -0.65
C LEU A 30 4.34 6.77 0.16
N ALA A 31 4.12 7.95 -0.42
CA ALA A 31 4.34 9.23 0.25
C ALA A 31 3.50 9.37 1.53
N ARG A 32 2.23 8.94 1.52
CA ARG A 32 1.37 8.91 2.71
C ARG A 32 1.82 7.92 3.78
N SER A 33 2.66 6.95 3.42
CA SER A 33 3.17 5.92 4.32
C SER A 33 4.58 6.24 4.82
N ALA A 34 5.04 7.49 4.64
CA ALA A 34 6.32 7.97 5.14
C ALA A 34 6.30 8.07 6.67
N ASN A 35 7.35 7.58 7.31
CA ASN A 35 7.56 7.61 8.76
C ASN A 35 8.80 8.44 9.09
N ALA A 36 8.88 8.88 10.35
CA ALA A 36 10.12 9.42 10.87
C ALA A 36 11.27 8.41 10.71
N ASP A 37 12.45 8.91 10.37
CA ASP A 37 13.63 8.07 10.20
C ASP A 37 14.25 7.65 11.55
N ILE A 38 15.40 6.96 11.50
CA ILE A 38 16.11 6.48 12.69
C ILE A 38 16.58 7.62 13.61
N ASN A 39 16.74 8.84 13.08
CA ASN A 39 17.11 10.03 13.83
C ASN A 39 15.88 10.76 14.38
N GLY A 40 14.68 10.26 14.11
CA GLY A 40 13.41 10.88 14.50
C GLY A 40 13.04 12.08 13.64
N LEU A 41 13.68 12.26 12.49
CA LEU A 41 13.35 13.34 11.55
C LEU A 41 12.08 12.97 10.79
N GLU A 42 11.12 13.89 10.72
CA GLU A 42 9.88 13.71 9.98
C GLU A 42 10.12 13.87 8.46
N PRO A 43 9.24 13.31 7.59
CA PRO A 43 9.40 13.39 6.13
C PRO A 43 9.49 14.80 5.53
N THR A 44 9.06 15.82 6.28
CA THR A 44 9.17 17.24 5.87
C THR A 44 10.53 17.85 6.18
N HIS A 45 11.41 17.16 6.91
CA HIS A 45 12.75 17.64 7.26
C HIS A 45 13.74 17.39 6.12
N GLU A 46 14.61 18.35 5.82
CA GLU A 46 15.53 18.27 4.66
C GLU A 46 16.53 17.10 4.74
N GLU A 47 17.01 16.80 5.95
CA GLU A 47 17.93 15.68 6.20
C GLU A 47 17.23 14.34 6.41
N TRP A 48 15.90 14.27 6.23
CA TRP A 48 15.16 13.03 6.42
C TRP A 48 15.65 11.94 5.47
N THR A 49 15.97 10.78 6.03
CA THR A 49 16.29 9.61 5.23
C THR A 49 15.00 8.87 4.86
N PRO A 50 14.72 8.62 3.55
CA PRO A 50 13.49 7.99 3.11
C PRO A 50 13.18 6.68 3.84
N THR A 51 12.16 6.75 4.70
CA THR A 51 11.74 5.66 5.59
C THR A 51 10.23 5.51 5.49
N TYR A 52 9.76 4.35 5.07
CA TYR A 52 8.34 4.12 4.79
C TYR A 52 7.83 2.86 5.50
N ASP A 53 6.60 2.90 6.01
CA ASP A 53 5.86 1.67 6.32
C ASP A 53 5.38 1.02 5.02
N ILE A 54 6.24 0.17 4.46
CA ILE A 54 5.96 -0.50 3.19
C ILE A 54 4.78 -1.49 3.28
N ASN A 55 4.48 -2.01 4.46
CA ASN A 55 3.34 -2.91 4.66
C ASN A 55 2.04 -2.12 4.72
N ALA A 56 2.03 -0.97 5.40
CA ALA A 56 0.90 -0.04 5.36
C ALA A 56 0.64 0.45 3.93
N ALA A 57 1.70 0.82 3.19
CA ALA A 57 1.59 1.21 1.78
C ALA A 57 1.00 0.09 0.92
N ALA A 58 1.49 -1.15 1.05
CA ALA A 58 0.95 -2.30 0.33
C ALA A 58 -0.51 -2.58 0.69
N SER A 59 -0.87 -2.48 1.97
CA SER A 59 -2.27 -2.60 2.42
C SER A 59 -3.17 -1.57 1.73
N ALA A 60 -2.75 -0.31 1.72
CA ALA A 60 -3.49 0.77 1.06
C ALA A 60 -3.62 0.56 -0.46
N ALA A 61 -2.57 0.07 -1.12
CA ALA A 61 -2.64 -0.30 -2.55
C ALA A 61 -3.68 -1.39 -2.81
N TRP A 62 -3.73 -2.44 -2.00
CA TRP A 62 -4.75 -3.48 -2.11
C TRP A 62 -6.17 -2.96 -1.81
N VAL A 63 -6.32 -1.99 -0.91
CA VAL A 63 -7.61 -1.30 -0.69
C VAL A 63 -8.02 -0.50 -1.93
N ALA A 64 -7.10 0.23 -2.56
CA ALA A 64 -7.38 0.98 -3.79
C ALA A 64 -7.83 0.05 -4.93
N LYS A 65 -7.17 -1.11 -5.08
CA LYS A 65 -7.60 -2.15 -6.04
C LYS A 65 -8.99 -2.67 -5.73
N ALA A 66 -9.32 -2.93 -4.46
CA ALA A 66 -10.66 -3.32 -4.07
C ALA A 66 -11.70 -2.23 -4.41
N ALA A 67 -11.38 -0.95 -4.20
CA ALA A 67 -12.27 0.14 -4.58
C ALA A 67 -12.54 0.14 -6.10
N LYS A 68 -11.49 -0.03 -6.93
CA LYS A 68 -11.65 -0.18 -8.39
C LYS A 68 -12.53 -1.38 -8.74
N ALA A 69 -12.27 -2.56 -8.16
CA ALA A 69 -13.09 -3.75 -8.37
C ALA A 69 -14.57 -3.52 -8.00
N SER A 70 -14.85 -2.79 -6.92
CA SER A 70 -16.23 -2.51 -6.48
C SER A 70 -17.00 -1.58 -7.42
N SER A 71 -16.29 -0.79 -8.23
CA SER A 71 -16.92 0.09 -9.23
C SER A 71 -17.28 -0.64 -10.54
N LEU A 72 -16.79 -1.87 -10.72
CA LEU A 72 -17.09 -2.67 -11.89
C LEU A 72 -18.46 -3.36 -11.71
N VAL A 73 -19.39 -3.04 -12.61
CA VAL A 73 -20.66 -3.78 -12.74
C VAL A 73 -20.34 -5.21 -13.17
N GLU A 74 -21.01 -6.20 -12.59
CA GLU A 74 -20.98 -7.58 -13.11
C GLU A 74 -21.60 -7.58 -14.51
N VAL A 75 -20.75 -7.44 -15.52
CA VAL A 75 -21.09 -7.86 -16.87
C VAL A 75 -20.70 -9.33 -16.90
N ASP A 76 -21.69 -10.22 -16.94
CA ASP A 76 -21.50 -11.65 -17.16
C ASP A 76 -21.70 -11.94 -18.65
N PRO A 77 -20.69 -11.72 -19.53
CA PRO A 77 -20.72 -12.35 -20.85
C PRO A 77 -20.58 -13.86 -20.65
N PRO A 78 -21.36 -14.70 -21.36
CA PRO A 78 -21.30 -16.14 -21.23
C PRO A 78 -19.84 -16.63 -21.37
N GLY A 79 -19.26 -17.13 -20.28
CA GLY A 79 -17.89 -17.68 -20.27
C GLY A 79 -16.81 -16.83 -19.59
N SER A 80 -17.11 -15.61 -19.10
CA SER A 80 -16.15 -14.82 -18.31
C SER A 80 -16.12 -15.29 -16.84
N GLY A 81 -15.31 -16.30 -16.54
CA GLY A 81 -15.21 -16.90 -15.20
C GLY A 81 -14.69 -16.00 -14.06
N ILE A 82 -14.45 -14.71 -14.29
CA ILE A 82 -13.98 -13.76 -13.27
C ILE A 82 -15.17 -12.97 -12.74
N VAL A 83 -15.69 -13.42 -11.60
CA VAL A 83 -16.72 -12.72 -10.83
C VAL A 83 -16.06 -11.54 -10.11
N THR A 84 -16.49 -10.30 -10.38
CA THR A 84 -15.91 -9.08 -9.78
C THR A 84 -15.93 -9.15 -8.25
N ALA A 85 -16.95 -9.78 -7.66
CA ALA A 85 -17.03 -10.05 -6.22
C ALA A 85 -15.82 -10.85 -5.69
N LYS A 86 -15.36 -11.88 -6.41
CA LYS A 86 -14.18 -12.68 -6.02
C LYS A 86 -12.89 -11.84 -6.06
N VAL A 87 -12.77 -10.96 -7.05
CA VAL A 87 -11.63 -10.05 -7.18
C VAL A 87 -11.62 -9.04 -6.04
N PHE A 88 -12.78 -8.45 -5.73
CA PHE A 88 -12.96 -7.56 -4.58
C PHE A 88 -12.56 -8.25 -3.26
N ASP A 89 -13.08 -9.44 -3.02
CA ASP A 89 -12.78 -10.21 -1.80
C ASP A 89 -11.31 -10.58 -1.69
N ASN A 90 -10.68 -10.96 -2.80
CA ASN A 90 -9.25 -11.22 -2.84
C ASN A 90 -8.45 -9.96 -2.47
N CYS A 91 -8.75 -8.81 -3.10
CA CYS A 91 -8.08 -7.55 -2.81
C CYS A 91 -8.25 -7.15 -1.34
N ARG A 92 -9.46 -7.29 -0.78
CA ARG A 92 -9.73 -7.01 0.65
C ARG A 92 -8.96 -7.96 1.56
N ARG A 93 -8.84 -9.24 1.20
CA ARG A 93 -8.03 -10.22 1.95
C ARG A 93 -6.56 -9.83 1.95
N MET A 94 -6.01 -9.47 0.79
CA MET A 94 -4.61 -9.05 0.67
C MET A 94 -4.33 -7.77 1.47
N ALA A 95 -5.24 -6.80 1.42
CA ALA A 95 -5.15 -5.60 2.24
C ALA A 95 -5.04 -5.92 3.74
N ARG A 96 -5.85 -6.86 4.26
CA ARG A 96 -5.77 -7.29 5.67
C ARG A 96 -4.46 -8.00 6.00
N ILE A 97 -3.95 -8.84 5.11
CA ILE A 97 -2.67 -9.56 5.31
C ILE A 97 -1.53 -8.56 5.50
N TYR A 98 -1.46 -7.53 4.65
CA TYR A 98 -0.40 -6.52 4.77
C TYR A 98 -0.61 -5.60 5.97
N ALA A 99 -1.86 -5.22 6.29
CA ALA A 99 -2.15 -4.44 7.50
C ALA A 99 -1.72 -5.17 8.77
N ALA A 100 -1.94 -6.49 8.84
CA ALA A 100 -1.54 -7.31 9.99
C ALA A 100 -0.01 -7.44 10.14
N LYS A 101 0.76 -7.11 9.10
CA LYS A 101 2.23 -7.07 9.11
C LYS A 101 2.78 -5.65 9.34
N GLY A 102 1.90 -4.65 9.50
CA GLY A 102 2.29 -3.27 9.73
C GLY A 102 3.12 -3.13 11.01
N LEU A 103 4.04 -2.17 11.00
CA LEU A 103 4.85 -1.87 12.18
C LEU A 103 4.06 -0.95 13.11
N CYS A 104 4.10 -1.21 14.41
CA CYS A 104 3.61 -0.26 15.41
C CYS A 104 4.78 0.60 15.88
N SER A 105 4.74 1.90 15.59
CA SER A 105 5.72 2.86 16.12
C SER A 105 5.19 3.47 17.41
N VAL A 106 6.00 3.41 18.48
CA VAL A 106 5.67 4.01 19.77
C VAL A 106 6.68 5.12 20.05
N ARG A 107 6.20 6.36 20.12
CA ARG A 107 7.03 7.49 20.54
C ARG A 107 7.09 7.53 22.07
N LEU A 108 8.24 7.18 22.63
CA LEU A 108 8.47 7.33 24.07
C LEU A 108 8.65 8.82 24.39
N ARG A 109 7.76 9.38 25.22
CA ARG A 109 7.95 10.71 25.79
C ARG A 109 9.03 10.57 26.87
N ASN A 110 10.22 11.09 26.61
CA ASN A 110 11.27 11.12 27.61
C ASN A 110 10.98 12.26 28.59
N THR A 111 10.60 11.95 29.83
CA THR A 111 10.22 12.94 30.85
C THR A 111 11.30 13.22 31.89
N TYR A 112 12.57 12.88 31.63
CA TYR A 112 13.64 13.22 32.55
C TYR A 112 14.09 14.67 32.34
N THR A 113 13.77 15.52 33.32
CA THR A 113 14.38 16.84 33.55
C THR A 113 15.09 16.79 34.90
#